data_AF-A0A0B7B0I4-F1
#
_entry.id   AF-A0A0B7B0I4-F1
#
_cell.length_a   1.000
_cell.length_b   1.000
_cell.length_c   1.000
_cell.angle_alpha   90.00
_cell.angle_beta   90.00
_cell.angle_gamma   90.00
#
_symmetry.space_group_name_H-M   'P 1'
#
loop_
_entity.id
_entity.type
_entity.pdbx_description
1 polymer ?
#
loop_
_entity_poly.entity_id
_entity_poly.type
_entity_poly.pdbx_seq_one_letter_code
_entity_poly.pdbx_strand_id
1 'polypeptide(L)' 'MSVIVCYVPTEDEIKDKFYENLQAIIAKIPKHDVLMIIGNFNAQVGKDNRGR' A
#
# COMPACT_ATOMS: atom_id res chain seq x y z
N MET A 1 3.98 -1.76 -18.04
CA MET A 1 4.17 -0.93 -16.83
C MET A 1 2.81 -0.67 -16.21
N SER A 2 2.68 -0.91 -14.90
CA SER A 2 1.44 -0.71 -14.16
C SER A 2 1.66 0.27 -13.03
N VAL A 3 0.77 1.25 -12.89
CA VAL A 3 0.79 2.23 -11.82
C VAL A 3 -0.43 2.01 -10.94
N ILE A 4 -0.22 1.81 -9.65
CA ILE A 4 -1.27 1.76 -8.63
C ILE A 4 -1.18 3.04 -7.81
N VAL A 5 -2.28 3.78 -7.75
CA VAL A 5 -2.41 4.93 -6.86
C VAL A 5 -3.27 4.51 -5.67
N CYS A 6 -2.72 4.61 -4.46
CA CYS A 6 -3.38 4.20 -3.23
C CYS A 6 -3.63 5.38 -2.29
N TYR A 7 -4.76 5.32 -1.60
CA TYR A 7 -5.05 6.16 -0.45
C TYR A 7 -5.49 5.23 0.68
N VAL A 8 -4.66 5.14 1.71
CA VAL A 8 -4.94 4.26 2.85
C VAL A 8 -5.99 4.91 3.73
N PRO A 9 -7.05 4.17 4.09
CA PRO A 9 -8.07 4.69 5.00
C PRO A 9 -7.48 5.07 6.36
N THR A 10 -8.09 6.05 7.00
CA THR A 10 -7.70 6.53 8.33
C THR A 10 -8.14 5.58 9.45
N GLU A 11 -9.26 4.88 9.26
CA GLU A 11 -9.84 3.90 10.18
C GLU A 11 -8.99 2.62 10.22
N ASP A 12 -8.56 2.19 11.41
CA ASP A 12 -7.69 1.02 11.57
C ASP A 12 -8.41 -0.30 11.24
N GLU A 13 -9.71 -0.37 11.50
CA GLU A 13 -10.55 -1.56 11.30
C GLU A 13 -10.61 -2.02 9.84
N ILE A 14 -10.35 -1.11 8.90
CA ILE A 14 -10.41 -1.39 7.45
C ILE A 14 -9.03 -1.42 6.79
N LYS A 15 -7.95 -1.13 7.51
CA LYS A 15 -6.58 -1.13 6.96
C LYS A 15 -6.14 -2.52 6.54
N ASP A 16 -6.39 -3.54 7.34
CA ASP A 16 -5.99 -4.91 7.01
C ASP A 16 -6.63 -5.38 5.71
N LYS A 17 -7.95 -5.17 5.58
CA LYS A 17 -8.70 -5.48 4.36
C LYS A 17 -8.23 -4.65 3.16
N PHE A 18 -7.83 -3.40 3.38
CA PHE A 18 -7.24 -2.57 2.33
C PHE A 18 -5.93 -3.20 1.81
N TYR A 19 -5.03 -3.65 2.71
CA TYR A 19 -3.77 -4.27 2.32
C TYR A 19 -3.96 -5.63 1.63
N GLU A 20 -4.91 -6.44 2.09
CA GLU A 20 -5.30 -7.70 1.42
C GLU A 20 -5.76 -7.45 -0.02
N ASN A 21 -6.63 -6.45 -0.22
CA ASN A 21 -7.12 -6.08 -1.55
C ASN A 21 -5.98 -5.56 -2.44
N LEU A 22 -5.11 -4.71 -1.91
CA LEU A 22 -3.95 -4.20 -2.63
C LEU A 22 -3.05 -5.36 -3.09
N GLN A 23 -2.78 -6.33 -2.21
CA GLN A 23 -1.98 -7.50 -2.53
C GLN A 23 -2.62 -8.37 -3.61
N ALA A 24 -3.95 -8.54 -3.58
CA ALA A 24 -4.69 -9.26 -4.61
C ALA A 24 -4.62 -8.57 -5.98
N ILE A 25 -4.59 -7.23 -6.02
CA ILE A 25 -4.40 -6.45 -7.25
C ILE A 25 -2.98 -6.64 -7.78
N ILE A 26 -1.97 -6.51 -6.91
CA ILE A 26 -0.55 -6.70 -7.26
C ILE A 26 -0.31 -8.10 -7.85
N ALA A 27 -0.94 -9.13 -7.28
CA ALA A 27 -0.80 -10.51 -7.74
C ALA A 27 -1.34 -10.75 -9.17
N LYS A 28 -2.26 -9.91 -9.65
CA LYS A 28 -2.81 -9.99 -11.02
C LYS A 28 -1.93 -9.28 -12.05
N ILE A 29 -0.99 -8.45 -11.60
CA ILE A 29 -0.10 -7.72 -12.51
C ILE A 29 0.92 -8.70 -13.10
N PRO A 30 1.11 -8.72 -14.43
CA PRO A 30 2.10 -9.59 -15.06
C PRO A 30 3.49 -9.34 -14.49
N LYS A 31 4.24 -10.41 -14.18
CA LYS A 31 5.58 -10.30 -13.56
C LYS A 31 6.62 -9.54 -14.41
N HIS A 32 6.38 -9.41 -15.71
CA HIS A 32 7.25 -8.67 -16.63
C HIS A 32 6.95 -7.17 -16.68
N ASP A 33 5.83 -6.73 -16.07
CA ASP A 33 5.51 -5.32 -15.96
C ASP A 33 6.23 -4.67 -14.77
N VAL A 34 6.85 -3.51 -15.02
CA VAL A 34 7.31 -2.63 -13.96
C VAL A 34 6.09 -2.15 -13.17
N LEU A 35 6.06 -2.42 -11.87
CA LEU A 35 5.02 -2.00 -10.94
C LEU A 35 5.47 -0.78 -10.14
N MET A 36 4.71 0.31 -10.23
CA MET A 36 4.90 1.52 -9.43
C MET A 36 3.67 1.71 -8.53
N ILE A 37 3.86 1.74 -7.21
CA ILE A 37 2.80 2.01 -6.25
C ILE A 37 3.10 3.35 -5.59
N ILE A 38 2.16 4.29 -5.69
CA ILE A 38 2.31 5.67 -5.21
C ILE A 38 1.05 6.12 -4.46
N GLY A 39 1.21 7.10 -3.57
CA GLY A 39 0.10 7.73 -2.89
C GLY A 39 0.31 7.84 -1.39
N ASN A 40 -0.78 8.14 -0.68
CA ASN A 40 -0.73 8.31 0.77
C ASN A 40 -0.99 6.98 1.46
N PHE A 41 0.09 6.32 1.89
CA PHE A 41 -0.01 5.07 2.62
C PHE A 41 -0.41 5.25 4.07
N ASN A 42 -0.36 6.48 4.61
CA ASN A 42 -0.69 6.82 6.00
C ASN A 42 -0.15 5.81 7.04
N ALA A 43 0.94 5.12 6.69
CA ALA A 43 1.49 3.99 7.40
C ALA A 43 2.66 4.51 8.19
N GLN A 44 2.67 4.26 9.50
CA GLN A 44 3.87 4.47 10.28
C GLN A 44 4.91 3.45 9.81
N VAL A 45 5.95 3.92 9.12
CA VAL A 45 7.04 3.06 8.68
C VAL A 45 7.96 2.82 9.88
N GLY A 46 7.80 1.66 10.52
CA GLY A 46 8.67 1.20 11.62
C GLY A 46 8.23 1.63 13.02
N LYS A 47 8.95 1.12 14.04
CA LYS A 47 8.75 1.44 15.47
C LYS A 47 9.44 2.73 15.92
N ASP A 48 10.13 3.43 15.02
CA ASP A 48 11.04 4.53 15.37
C ASP A 48 10.51 5.89 14.91
N ASN A 49 9.34 6.26 15.43
CA ASN A 49 8.84 7.64 15.38
C ASN A 49 9.16 8.40 16.68
N ARG A 50 10.24 8.02 17.39
CA ARG A 50 10.77 8.83 18.49
C ARG A 50 11.74 9.84 17.90
N GLY A 51 11.17 10.93 17.39
CA GLY A 51 11.94 12.13 17.08
C GLY A 51 12.81 12.52 18.26
N ARG A 52 14.12 12.59 18.02
CA ARG A 52 15.01 13.51 18.72
C ARG A 52 15.02 14.83 17.97
#